data_AF-A0A9W8D716-F1
#
_entry.id   AF-A0A9W8D716-F1
#
_cell.length_a   1.000
_cell.length_b   1.000
_cell.length_c   1.000
_cell.angle_alpha   90.00
_cell.angle_beta   90.00
_cell.angle_gamma   90.00
#
_symmetry.space_group_name_H-M   'P 1'
#
loop_
_entity.id
_entity.type
_entity.pdbx_description
1 polymer ?
#
loop_
_entity_poly.entity_id
_entity_poly.type
_entity_poly.pdbx_seq_one_letter_code
_entity_poly.pdbx_strand_id
1 'polypeptide(L)'
;MAATTEPTVDNTATQTAAAKKKTKKVVADNSKYQGVEKVMPIALKSSHAKGRHAVAARDLVAGTLVAVEKAAAGIVRNQSFINLCHRCFGPVATKTQTRTKLDAAGKEVAGQKETVTVPSHSCGTCKMAAYCSEACAKQHAPEHTVQCAALAKCNAIAGAHGVQLETLRAVLALIGRRAVQGGEPELVGQGVGGEPEFAGQAVEAKATPYGCVLDLNSNRHYLKRSAIKQQQAALKEVLELVPEAARVSLSEAVELACIFTTNQHQIAVGGSQMLGLYPFSALYFAHSCNPNCVYVGEVGGAMYIRTIADVSADAELTVSYADLFQPREQRRRDLLLSRHFWCKCRRCSQALSQSVDRLMDGIQCTSCHRGVMIFEETKEVQDINELMTDISALDQEIQGKFAECESCAAQIEVTHLVDVLKAAITDYSAAHMSMQQGQLERARVQLERFVLNYEDRRVLSPYNAYLINAYTALIRVCTQLNDVDRAIRYNTIVVERMLGPDSELMPPVPAHYPQLAEYQMSLGDMCLKQAKKKAGNRTPAGRSVSRRYLREAKASLEAAYKSRVIIHGENSPRAVEARRLLESAKKEHDEFVKATTDKKKPKKPEPVAAPAAAPAPVAAPATSTSSA
;
A
#
# COMPACT_ATOMS: atom_id res chain seq x y z
N MET A 1 45.13 5.33 4.46
CA MET A 1 44.72 4.76 5.78
C MET A 1 45.26 5.64 6.88
N ALA A 2 44.51 6.55 7.51
CA ALA A 2 43.42 6.41 8.48
C ALA A 2 42.11 5.74 8.00
N ALA A 3 42.23 4.38 7.97
CA ALA A 3 41.53 3.05 7.86
C ALA A 3 39.99 2.62 8.08
N THR A 4 38.94 3.13 7.48
CA THR A 4 38.93 4.54 7.28
C THR A 4 39.85 4.81 6.03
N THR A 5 39.90 6.00 5.45
CA THR A 5 40.58 6.37 4.18
C THR A 5 40.19 5.65 2.90
N GLU A 6 40.03 6.51 1.92
CA GLU A 6 40.38 6.28 0.53
C GLU A 6 41.90 6.52 0.30
N PRO A 7 42.54 5.86 -0.68
CA PRO A 7 43.90 6.19 -1.07
C PRO A 7 43.87 7.40 -2.01
N THR A 8 44.30 8.56 -1.51
CA THR A 8 44.86 9.63 -2.35
C THR A 8 46.19 10.07 -1.73
N VAL A 9 47.17 10.18 -2.61
CA VAL A 9 48.60 10.42 -2.37
C VAL A 9 48.80 11.91 -2.11
N ASP A 10 49.39 12.27 -0.96
CA ASP A 10 50.55 13.18 -0.91
C ASP A 10 51.18 13.27 0.50
N ASN A 11 52.51 13.23 0.50
CA ASN A 11 53.43 13.16 1.64
C ASN A 11 53.41 14.43 2.51
N THR A 12 53.33 14.28 3.85
CA THR A 12 54.40 14.65 4.82
C THR A 12 53.94 14.61 6.29
N ALA A 13 54.83 14.14 7.17
CA ALA A 13 54.90 14.30 8.64
C ALA A 13 54.17 13.29 9.57
N THR A 14 54.98 12.33 10.05
CA THR A 14 54.96 11.53 11.29
C THR A 14 54.23 12.09 12.53
N GLN A 15 53.42 11.27 13.23
CA GLN A 15 53.57 10.97 14.69
C GLN A 15 52.52 9.97 15.26
N THR A 16 53.04 8.89 15.87
CA THR A 16 52.58 8.01 16.99
C THR A 16 51.16 7.38 17.02
N ALA A 17 51.15 6.04 17.03
CA ALA A 17 49.98 5.15 17.03
C ALA A 17 49.54 4.69 18.43
N ALA A 18 48.23 4.78 18.72
CA ALA A 18 47.56 4.04 19.78
C ALA A 18 46.55 3.05 19.16
N ALA A 19 46.72 1.76 19.43
CA ALA A 19 45.93 0.68 18.84
C ALA A 19 44.50 0.62 19.41
N LYS A 20 43.47 0.95 18.60
CA LYS A 20 42.06 0.69 18.91
C LYS A 20 41.69 -0.75 18.55
N LYS A 21 41.33 -1.57 19.55
CA LYS A 21 40.72 -2.91 19.36
C LYS A 21 39.41 -2.79 18.56
N LYS A 22 39.32 -3.43 17.39
CA LYS A 22 38.06 -3.59 16.63
C LYS A 22 37.11 -4.52 17.40
N THR A 23 35.94 -4.02 17.79
CA THR A 23 34.84 -4.79 18.37
C THR A 23 34.36 -5.84 17.35
N LYS A 24 34.41 -7.14 17.69
CA LYS A 24 33.83 -8.21 16.87
C LYS A 24 32.32 -7.95 16.71
N LYS A 25 31.81 -7.83 15.49
CA LYS A 25 30.35 -7.84 15.24
C LYS A 25 29.80 -9.18 15.71
N VAL A 26 28.85 -9.17 16.63
CA VAL A 26 28.22 -10.37 17.19
C VAL A 26 27.05 -10.79 16.27
N VAL A 27 26.93 -12.08 15.96
CA VAL A 27 25.77 -12.62 15.25
C VAL A 27 24.55 -12.52 16.17
N ALA A 28 23.45 -11.97 15.66
CA ALA A 28 22.25 -11.77 16.49
C ALA A 28 21.68 -13.11 16.97
N ASP A 29 21.28 -13.15 18.24
CA ASP A 29 20.63 -14.32 18.86
C ASP A 29 19.19 -14.48 18.35
N ASN A 30 18.86 -15.70 17.92
CA ASN A 30 17.54 -16.09 17.41
C ASN A 30 16.76 -16.97 18.40
N SER A 31 17.32 -17.32 19.56
CA SER A 31 16.77 -18.27 20.54
C SER A 31 15.29 -18.03 20.84
N LYS A 32 14.90 -16.78 21.12
CA LYS A 32 13.51 -16.35 21.41
C LYS A 32 12.51 -16.72 20.30
N TYR A 33 12.94 -16.89 19.05
CA TYR A 33 12.05 -17.05 17.89
C TYR A 33 12.09 -18.44 17.24
N GLN A 34 12.96 -19.36 17.69
CA GLN A 34 13.12 -20.69 17.08
C GLN A 34 11.83 -21.53 17.05
N GLY A 35 10.87 -21.25 17.93
CA GLY A 35 9.57 -21.94 17.94
C GLY A 35 8.79 -21.83 16.63
N VAL A 36 9.01 -20.79 15.82
CA VAL A 36 8.24 -20.55 14.59
C VAL A 36 8.48 -21.62 13.52
N GLU A 37 9.70 -22.18 13.47
CA GLU A 37 10.11 -23.18 12.47
C GLU A 37 9.35 -24.51 12.64
N LYS A 38 8.78 -24.74 13.83
CA LYS A 38 7.94 -25.92 14.12
C LYS A 38 6.54 -25.79 13.51
N VAL A 39 6.10 -24.58 13.21
CA VAL A 39 4.72 -24.27 12.81
C VAL A 39 4.64 -23.72 11.38
N MET A 40 5.69 -23.04 10.93
CA MET A 40 5.79 -22.40 9.61
C MET A 40 6.90 -23.03 8.77
N PRO A 41 6.76 -23.09 7.43
CA PRO A 41 7.73 -23.71 6.54
C PRO A 41 8.93 -22.80 6.24
N ILE A 42 9.56 -22.25 7.29
CA ILE A 42 10.67 -21.30 7.22
C ILE A 42 11.85 -21.77 8.06
N ALA A 43 13.03 -21.24 7.76
CA ALA A 43 14.21 -21.35 8.62
C ALA A 43 14.74 -19.95 8.95
N LEU A 44 15.07 -19.71 10.22
CA LEU A 44 15.57 -18.43 10.73
C LEU A 44 17.10 -18.44 10.69
N LYS A 45 17.67 -17.51 9.93
CA LYS A 45 19.11 -17.35 9.77
C LYS A 45 19.57 -16.00 10.29
N SER A 46 20.86 -15.90 10.59
CA SER A 46 21.51 -14.66 11.01
C SER A 46 22.88 -14.59 10.34
N SER A 47 23.17 -13.50 9.64
CA SER A 47 24.44 -13.32 8.92
C SER A 47 24.97 -11.89 9.08
N HIS A 48 26.27 -11.69 8.86
CA HIS A 48 26.85 -10.35 8.89
C HIS A 48 26.33 -9.42 7.79
N ALA A 49 25.97 -9.99 6.63
CA ALA A 49 25.53 -9.21 5.47
C ALA A 49 24.05 -8.81 5.57
N LYS A 50 23.19 -9.70 6.07
CA LYS A 50 21.73 -9.52 6.08
C LYS A 50 21.14 -9.30 7.48
N GLY A 51 21.93 -9.49 8.53
CA GLY A 51 21.39 -9.58 9.89
C GLY A 51 20.49 -10.80 10.04
N ARG A 52 19.44 -10.66 10.86
CA ARG A 52 18.38 -11.66 11.01
C ARG A 52 17.52 -11.69 9.74
N HIS A 53 17.23 -12.89 9.24
CA HIS A 53 16.41 -13.07 8.05
C HIS A 53 15.76 -14.47 8.04
N ALA A 54 14.58 -14.57 7.44
CA ALA A 54 13.92 -15.85 7.18
C ALA A 54 14.23 -16.34 5.77
N VAL A 55 14.39 -17.65 5.62
CA VAL A 55 14.47 -18.33 4.33
C VAL A 55 13.39 -19.41 4.23
N ALA A 56 13.06 -19.83 3.01
CA ALA A 56 12.19 -20.98 2.79
C ALA A 56 12.88 -22.28 3.27
N ALA A 57 12.20 -23.07 4.11
CA ALA A 57 12.76 -24.35 4.58
C ALA A 57 12.72 -25.47 3.52
N ARG A 58 11.91 -25.27 2.47
CA ARG A 58 11.68 -26.15 1.33
C ARG A 58 11.13 -25.32 0.18
N ASP A 59 10.93 -25.92 -0.99
CA ASP A 59 10.21 -25.23 -2.08
C ASP A 59 8.77 -24.88 -1.64
N LEU A 60 8.40 -23.61 -1.80
CA LEU A 60 7.09 -23.08 -1.44
C LEU A 60 6.39 -22.61 -2.71
N VAL A 61 5.14 -23.03 -2.89
CA VAL A 61 4.29 -22.49 -3.96
C VAL A 61 3.73 -21.12 -3.58
N ALA A 62 3.36 -20.31 -4.57
CA ALA A 62 2.67 -19.05 -4.34
C ALA A 62 1.40 -19.23 -3.48
N GLY A 63 1.21 -18.36 -2.49
CA GLY A 63 0.09 -18.38 -1.54
C GLY A 63 0.37 -19.09 -0.22
N THR A 64 1.56 -19.72 -0.09
CA THR A 64 1.99 -20.40 1.15
C THR A 64 2.10 -19.41 2.30
N LEU A 65 1.48 -19.75 3.44
CA LEU A 65 1.59 -18.98 4.68
C LEU A 65 2.94 -19.25 5.34
N VAL A 66 3.69 -18.17 5.61
CA VAL A 66 5.06 -18.25 6.17
C VAL A 66 5.21 -17.54 7.51
N ALA A 67 4.28 -16.65 7.88
CA ALA A 67 4.21 -16.08 9.22
C ALA A 67 2.80 -15.61 9.57
N VAL A 68 2.48 -15.69 10.86
CA VAL A 68 1.31 -15.05 11.47
C VAL A 68 1.75 -14.39 12.76
N GLU A 69 1.46 -13.11 12.92
CA GLU A 69 1.85 -12.35 14.10
C GLU A 69 0.75 -11.39 14.52
N LYS A 70 0.38 -11.41 15.81
CA LYS A 70 -0.45 -10.36 16.41
C LYS A 70 0.43 -9.27 17.00
N ALA A 71 0.01 -8.02 16.84
CA ALA A 71 0.81 -6.88 17.26
C ALA A 71 1.17 -6.97 18.76
N ALA A 72 2.41 -6.64 19.10
CA ALA A 72 2.83 -6.47 20.50
C ALA A 72 2.11 -5.28 21.14
N ALA A 73 1.97 -4.21 20.35
CA ALA A 73 1.09 -3.08 20.64
C ALA A 73 0.49 -2.57 19.32
N GLY A 74 -0.81 -2.30 19.31
CA GLY A 74 -1.52 -1.76 18.17
C GLY A 74 -2.38 -0.57 18.57
N ILE A 75 -2.41 0.46 17.73
CA ILE A 75 -3.23 1.66 17.92
C ILE A 75 -4.12 1.91 16.71
N VAL A 76 -5.36 2.31 16.99
CA VAL A 76 -6.30 2.78 15.95
C VAL A 76 -5.91 4.20 15.57
N ARG A 77 -5.75 4.48 14.26
CA ARG A 77 -5.44 5.84 13.79
C ARG A 77 -6.55 6.81 14.18
N ASN A 78 -6.22 8.07 14.43
CA ASN A 78 -7.20 9.05 14.90
C ASN A 78 -8.41 9.20 13.95
N GLN A 79 -8.15 9.19 12.64
CA GLN A 79 -9.18 9.23 11.59
C GLN A 79 -10.12 8.01 11.56
N SER A 80 -9.71 6.89 12.16
CA SER A 80 -10.46 5.63 12.24
C SER A 80 -11.01 5.35 13.64
N PHE A 81 -10.89 6.31 14.57
CA PHE A 81 -11.23 6.14 15.98
C PHE A 81 -12.67 5.62 16.21
N ILE A 82 -13.63 6.13 15.43
CA ILE A 82 -15.04 5.76 15.55
C ILE A 82 -15.40 4.43 14.87
N ASN A 83 -14.49 3.88 14.06
CA ASN A 83 -14.77 2.72 13.22
C ASN A 83 -14.24 1.41 13.82
N LEU A 84 -13.17 1.47 14.62
CA LEU A 84 -12.45 0.28 15.09
C LEU A 84 -12.40 0.17 16.62
N CYS A 85 -12.59 -1.06 17.10
CA CYS A 85 -12.50 -1.41 18.50
C CYS A 85 -11.04 -1.35 18.95
N HIS A 86 -10.76 -0.68 20.05
CA HIS A 86 -9.40 -0.52 20.58
C HIS A 86 -8.83 -1.80 21.20
N ARG A 87 -9.65 -2.86 21.32
CA ARG A 87 -9.21 -4.17 21.79
C ARG A 87 -9.02 -5.18 20.65
N CYS A 88 -10.09 -5.44 19.90
CA CYS A 88 -10.09 -6.50 18.89
C CYS A 88 -9.91 -5.99 17.46
N PHE A 89 -9.80 -4.67 17.25
CA PHE A 89 -9.76 -4.04 15.93
C PHE A 89 -10.94 -4.41 15.00
N GLY A 90 -12.02 -4.98 15.56
CA GLY A 90 -13.27 -5.20 14.84
C GLY A 90 -14.09 -3.92 14.69
N PRO A 91 -15.11 -3.92 13.81
CA PRO A 91 -15.96 -2.76 13.60
C PRO A 91 -16.72 -2.37 14.88
N VAL A 92 -16.89 -1.06 15.09
CA VAL A 92 -17.62 -0.51 16.25
C VAL A 92 -19.02 -0.09 15.82
N ALA A 93 -20.01 -0.47 16.62
CA ALA A 93 -21.37 0.04 16.45
C ALA A 93 -21.42 1.52 16.84
N THR A 94 -22.07 2.34 16.01
CA THR A 94 -22.21 3.78 16.22
C THR A 94 -23.65 4.17 16.48
N LYS A 95 -23.85 5.23 17.25
CA LYS A 95 -25.15 5.87 17.49
C LYS A 95 -25.08 7.36 17.18
N THR A 96 -26.23 7.93 16.85
CA THR A 96 -26.37 9.35 16.58
C THR A 96 -26.61 10.11 17.88
N GLN A 97 -25.88 11.20 18.11
CA GLN A 97 -26.03 12.06 19.28
C GLN A 97 -26.07 13.53 18.85
N THR A 98 -27.06 14.27 19.34
CA THR A 98 -27.14 15.73 19.17
C THR A 98 -26.33 16.41 20.25
N ARG A 99 -25.42 17.31 19.87
CA ARG A 99 -24.61 18.12 20.79
C ARG A 99 -24.57 19.58 20.36
N THR A 100 -24.18 20.48 21.25
CA THR A 100 -23.91 21.88 20.89
C THR A 100 -22.73 21.92 19.91
N LYS A 101 -22.89 22.69 18.84
CA LYS A 101 -21.86 22.85 17.81
C LYS A 101 -20.65 23.57 18.41
N LEU A 102 -19.47 23.07 18.12
CA LEU A 102 -18.22 23.71 18.52
C LEU A 102 -17.63 24.51 17.35
N ASP A 103 -17.01 25.65 17.64
CA ASP A 103 -16.22 26.40 16.67
C ASP A 103 -14.85 25.73 16.42
N ALA A 104 -14.05 26.27 15.50
CA ALA A 104 -12.71 25.76 15.19
C ALA A 104 -11.74 25.80 16.39
N ALA A 105 -12.04 26.59 17.42
CA ALA A 105 -11.29 26.68 18.67
C ALA A 105 -11.87 25.78 19.78
N GLY A 106 -12.90 24.98 19.47
CA GLY A 106 -13.55 24.07 20.41
C GLY A 106 -14.51 24.73 21.40
N LYS A 107 -14.90 25.99 21.18
CA LYS A 107 -15.89 26.70 21.99
C LYS A 107 -17.30 26.44 21.50
N GLU A 108 -18.25 26.37 22.42
CA GLU A 108 -19.67 26.20 22.11
C GLU A 108 -20.21 27.40 21.33
N VAL A 109 -20.79 27.13 20.17
CA VAL A 109 -21.52 28.10 19.36
C VAL A 109 -22.94 28.16 19.89
N ALA A 110 -23.25 29.24 20.63
CA ALA A 110 -24.54 29.45 21.26
C ALA A 110 -25.70 29.26 20.26
N GLY A 111 -26.69 28.44 20.63
CA GLY A 111 -27.90 28.19 19.85
C GLY A 111 -27.75 27.24 18.65
N GLN A 112 -26.54 26.82 18.28
CA GLN A 112 -26.33 25.87 17.18
C GLN A 112 -26.13 24.45 17.74
N LYS A 113 -26.95 23.51 17.28
CA LYS A 113 -26.80 22.08 17.55
C LYS A 113 -26.29 21.38 16.30
N GLU A 114 -25.42 20.40 16.50
CA GLU A 114 -24.97 19.49 15.46
C GLU A 114 -25.29 18.05 15.84
N THR A 115 -25.58 17.25 14.81
CA THR A 115 -25.83 15.82 14.94
C THR A 115 -24.54 15.10 14.60
N VAL A 116 -23.99 14.36 15.56
CA VAL A 116 -22.69 13.69 15.43
C VAL A 116 -22.84 12.19 15.66
N THR A 117 -22.08 11.42 14.89
CA THR A 117 -22.00 9.97 15.04
C THR A 117 -20.93 9.62 16.08
N VAL A 118 -21.30 8.88 17.12
CA VAL A 118 -20.41 8.49 18.21
C VAL A 118 -20.42 6.98 18.43
N PRO A 119 -19.33 6.36 18.92
CA PRO A 119 -19.32 4.96 19.32
C PRO A 119 -20.36 4.64 20.39
N SER A 120 -21.04 3.50 20.26
CA SER A 120 -22.02 3.04 21.26
C SER A 120 -21.37 2.75 22.62
N HIS A 121 -20.17 2.15 22.61
CA HIS A 121 -19.36 1.91 23.80
C HIS A 121 -18.04 2.68 23.69
N SER A 122 -17.87 3.71 24.53
CA SER A 122 -16.64 4.50 24.60
C SER A 122 -16.32 4.88 26.04
N CYS A 123 -15.04 5.17 26.30
CA CYS A 123 -14.61 5.65 27.61
C CYS A 123 -15.05 7.11 27.80
N GLY A 124 -15.88 7.39 28.82
CA GLY A 124 -16.36 8.72 29.13
C GLY A 124 -15.28 9.69 29.63
N THR A 125 -14.21 9.17 30.24
CA THR A 125 -13.11 9.97 30.81
C THR A 125 -12.14 10.46 29.74
N CYS A 126 -11.51 9.54 29.00
CA CYS A 126 -10.51 9.94 28.01
C CYS A 126 -11.12 10.35 26.67
N LYS A 127 -12.32 9.86 26.33
CA LYS A 127 -12.98 10.04 25.03
C LYS A 127 -12.15 9.57 23.81
N MET A 128 -11.07 8.83 24.06
CA MET A 128 -10.10 8.33 23.06
C MET A 128 -10.02 6.80 23.01
N ALA A 129 -10.97 6.09 23.65
CA ALA A 129 -11.11 4.64 23.54
C ALA A 129 -12.56 4.28 23.16
N ALA A 130 -12.70 3.44 22.13
CA ALA A 130 -13.98 2.95 21.60
C ALA A 130 -13.97 1.43 21.46
N TYR A 131 -15.11 0.79 21.70
CA TYR A 131 -15.23 -0.66 21.79
C TYR A 131 -16.46 -1.15 21.01
N CYS A 132 -16.38 -2.37 20.45
CA CYS A 132 -17.52 -3.01 19.82
C CYS A 132 -18.54 -3.55 20.84
N SER A 133 -18.11 -3.81 22.08
CA SER A 133 -18.95 -4.34 23.15
C SER A 133 -18.37 -4.03 24.54
N GLU A 134 -19.19 -4.15 25.58
CA GLU A 134 -18.72 -4.09 26.98
C GLU A 134 -17.70 -5.18 27.30
N ALA A 135 -17.81 -6.36 26.69
CA ALA A 135 -16.84 -7.44 26.88
C ALA A 135 -15.44 -7.01 26.42
N CYS A 136 -15.33 -6.37 25.24
CA CYS A 136 -14.06 -5.82 24.77
C CYS A 136 -13.54 -4.69 25.67
N ALA A 137 -14.43 -3.85 26.20
CA ALA A 137 -14.04 -2.81 27.15
C ALA A 137 -13.45 -3.40 28.43
N LYS A 138 -14.10 -4.42 29.01
CA LYS A 138 -13.63 -5.14 30.21
C LYS A 138 -12.29 -5.84 29.97
N GLN A 139 -12.11 -6.49 28.82
CA GLN A 139 -10.83 -7.13 28.46
C GLN A 139 -9.67 -6.14 28.26
N HIS A 140 -9.96 -4.92 27.79
CA HIS A 140 -8.94 -3.88 27.63
C HIS A 140 -8.71 -3.05 28.89
N ALA A 141 -9.60 -3.11 29.87
CA ALA A 141 -9.55 -2.28 31.08
C ALA A 141 -8.19 -2.30 31.81
N PRO A 142 -7.48 -3.43 31.95
CA PRO A 142 -6.17 -3.44 32.62
C PRO A 142 -5.13 -2.59 31.89
N GLU A 143 -5.04 -2.71 30.56
CA GLU A 143 -4.11 -1.90 29.75
C GLU A 143 -4.59 -0.43 29.67
N HIS A 144 -5.91 -0.22 29.51
CA HIS A 144 -6.50 1.10 29.34
C HIS A 144 -6.42 1.98 30.59
N THR A 145 -6.55 1.39 31.79
CA THR A 145 -6.56 2.14 33.05
C THR A 145 -5.23 2.88 33.25
N VAL A 146 -4.12 2.25 32.87
CA VAL A 146 -2.77 2.85 32.86
C VAL A 146 -2.68 4.04 31.91
N GLN A 147 -3.42 3.99 30.80
CA GLN A 147 -3.34 4.96 29.70
C GLN A 147 -4.36 6.10 29.82
N CYS A 148 -5.48 5.88 30.53
CA CYS A 148 -6.71 6.68 30.38
C CYS A 148 -6.50 8.18 30.64
N ALA A 149 -5.85 8.55 31.74
CA ALA A 149 -5.60 9.94 32.10
C ALA A 149 -4.67 10.63 31.09
N ALA A 150 -3.61 9.93 30.66
CA ALA A 150 -2.69 10.42 29.64
C ALA A 150 -3.34 10.58 28.26
N LEU A 151 -4.15 9.60 27.84
CA LEU A 151 -4.92 9.67 26.60
C LEU A 151 -5.82 10.90 26.56
N ALA A 152 -6.48 11.25 27.67
CA ALA A 152 -7.36 12.43 27.74
C ALA A 152 -6.66 13.75 27.34
N LYS A 153 -5.35 13.87 27.62
CA LYS A 153 -4.54 15.07 27.32
C LYS A 153 -3.62 14.90 26.11
N CYS A 154 -3.52 13.69 25.57
CA CYS A 154 -2.52 13.32 24.56
C CYS A 154 -2.58 14.19 23.29
N ASN A 155 -3.78 14.58 22.85
CA ASN A 155 -3.95 15.44 21.68
C ASN A 155 -3.41 16.86 21.91
N ALA A 156 -3.66 17.43 23.09
CA ALA A 156 -3.16 18.76 23.46
C ALA A 156 -1.63 18.76 23.58
N ILE A 157 -1.06 17.73 24.22
CA ILE A 157 0.39 17.58 24.38
C ILE A 157 1.07 17.41 23.01
N ALA A 158 0.52 16.56 22.14
CA ALA A 158 1.03 16.37 20.78
C ALA A 158 1.08 17.69 20.00
N GLY A 159 -0.01 18.47 20.04
CA GLY A 159 -0.09 19.78 19.38
C GLY A 159 0.88 20.82 19.95
N ALA A 160 1.02 20.88 21.28
CA ALA A 160 1.90 21.85 21.95
C ALA A 160 3.39 21.65 21.61
N HIS A 161 3.82 20.41 21.45
CA HIS A 161 5.24 20.07 21.19
C HIS A 161 5.55 19.77 19.73
N GLY A 162 4.55 19.78 18.84
CA GLY A 162 4.73 19.43 17.43
C GLY A 162 5.10 17.97 17.20
N VAL A 163 4.64 17.06 18.07
CA VAL A 163 4.94 15.62 18.00
C VAL A 163 3.75 14.87 17.42
N GLN A 164 4.00 13.79 16.68
CA GLN A 164 2.92 12.95 16.13
C GLN A 164 2.12 12.29 17.26
N LEU A 165 0.80 12.49 17.25
CA LEU A 165 -0.14 11.94 18.23
C LEU A 165 -0.03 10.40 18.34
N GLU A 166 0.09 9.73 17.19
CA GLU A 166 0.23 8.28 17.10
C GLU A 166 1.45 7.77 17.87
N THR A 167 2.56 8.52 17.88
CA THR A 167 3.77 8.13 18.62
C THR A 167 3.52 8.12 20.13
N LEU A 168 2.87 9.15 20.66
CA LEU A 168 2.54 9.23 22.09
C LEU A 168 1.55 8.12 22.50
N ARG A 169 0.52 7.88 21.67
CA ARG A 169 -0.46 6.81 21.91
C ARG A 169 0.17 5.43 21.85
N ALA A 170 1.14 5.21 20.98
CA ALA A 170 1.86 3.94 20.89
C ALA A 170 2.73 3.67 22.12
N VAL A 171 3.45 4.69 22.62
CA VAL A 171 4.22 4.57 23.86
C VAL A 171 3.30 4.23 25.03
N LEU A 172 2.13 4.90 25.13
CA LEU A 172 1.12 4.56 26.14
C LEU A 172 0.61 3.12 26.01
N ALA A 173 0.34 2.65 24.79
CA ALA A 173 -0.08 1.27 24.55
C ALA A 173 1.00 0.27 24.99
N LEU A 174 2.28 0.55 24.71
CA LEU A 174 3.42 -0.27 25.13
C LEU A 174 3.59 -0.30 26.65
N ILE A 175 3.45 0.86 27.32
CA ILE A 175 3.50 0.94 28.79
C ILE A 175 2.36 0.14 29.42
N GLY A 176 1.13 0.31 28.91
CA GLY A 176 -0.03 -0.46 29.39
C GLY A 176 0.16 -1.96 29.18
N ARG A 177 0.73 -2.37 28.04
CA ARG A 177 1.05 -3.77 27.75
C ARG A 177 2.11 -4.33 28.71
N ARG A 178 3.19 -3.58 28.97
CA ARG A 178 4.24 -3.94 29.93
C ARG A 178 3.67 -4.13 31.33
N ALA A 179 2.82 -3.20 31.79
CA ALA A 179 2.20 -3.26 33.11
C ALA A 179 1.35 -4.52 33.32
N VAL A 180 0.58 -4.93 32.30
CA VAL A 180 -0.28 -6.13 32.38
C VAL A 180 0.51 -7.44 32.26
N GLN A 181 1.65 -7.45 31.55
CA GLN A 181 2.48 -8.65 31.41
C GLN A 181 3.43 -8.90 32.59
N GLY A 182 3.48 -8.02 33.61
CA GLY A 182 4.15 -8.28 34.89
C GLY A 182 5.66 -8.06 34.90
N GLY A 183 6.13 -6.82 34.68
CA GLY A 183 7.54 -6.47 34.89
C GLY A 183 7.78 -5.83 36.27
N GLU A 184 8.40 -6.57 37.20
CA GLU A 184 9.13 -5.97 38.34
C GLU A 184 10.24 -5.02 37.82
N PRO A 185 10.61 -3.94 38.53
CA PRO A 185 11.46 -2.86 38.02
C PRO A 185 12.97 -3.10 38.11
N GLU A 186 13.47 -4.33 38.22
CA GLU A 186 14.91 -4.59 38.32
C GLU A 186 15.45 -5.48 37.20
N LEU A 187 16.57 -5.04 36.62
CA LEU A 187 17.43 -5.70 35.63
C LEU A 187 17.04 -5.52 34.16
N VAL A 188 17.37 -4.33 33.66
CA VAL A 188 17.78 -4.12 32.27
C VAL A 188 18.96 -5.05 31.98
N GLY A 189 18.72 -6.24 31.41
CA GLY A 189 19.81 -7.12 31.01
C GLY A 189 19.45 -8.56 30.65
N GLN A 190 18.41 -9.16 31.23
CA GLN A 190 17.99 -10.53 30.90
C GLN A 190 16.47 -10.68 31.06
N GLY A 191 15.78 -10.97 29.95
CA GLY A 191 14.48 -11.66 29.97
C GLY A 191 13.27 -10.95 30.56
N VAL A 192 12.99 -9.69 30.18
CA VAL A 192 11.65 -9.12 30.39
C VAL A 192 10.73 -9.64 29.28
N GLY A 193 9.84 -10.59 29.57
CA GLY A 193 8.76 -11.02 28.67
C GLY A 193 8.82 -12.49 28.26
N GLY A 194 7.67 -13.17 28.30
CA GLY A 194 7.55 -14.58 27.90
C GLY A 194 7.94 -14.84 26.45
N GLU A 195 8.18 -16.11 26.12
CA GLU A 195 8.49 -16.55 24.76
C GLU A 195 7.28 -16.32 23.82
N PRO A 196 7.51 -15.91 22.56
CA PRO A 196 6.44 -15.76 21.58
C PRO A 196 5.79 -17.10 21.26
N GLU A 197 4.47 -17.16 21.37
CA GLU A 197 3.67 -18.31 20.91
C GLU A 197 3.31 -18.13 19.44
N PHE A 198 3.92 -18.94 18.58
CA PHE A 198 3.64 -18.96 17.15
C PHE A 198 2.45 -19.85 16.84
N ALA A 199 1.62 -19.43 15.89
CA ALA A 199 0.44 -20.16 15.48
C ALA A 199 0.36 -20.28 13.96
N GLY A 200 -0.18 -21.39 13.47
CA GLY A 200 -0.41 -21.61 12.04
C GLY A 200 -1.50 -20.73 11.46
N GLN A 201 -2.36 -20.15 12.31
CA GLN A 201 -3.50 -19.31 11.94
C GLN A 201 -3.71 -18.19 12.98
N ALA A 202 -4.29 -17.04 12.60
CA ALA A 202 -4.40 -15.94 13.57
C ALA A 202 -5.47 -16.14 14.64
N VAL A 203 -6.44 -17.04 14.43
CA VAL A 203 -7.44 -17.37 15.47
C VAL A 203 -6.74 -17.94 16.71
N GLU A 204 -5.68 -18.73 16.49
CA GLU A 204 -4.87 -19.37 17.51
C GLU A 204 -3.74 -18.48 18.04
N ALA A 205 -3.29 -17.49 17.26
CA ALA A 205 -2.17 -16.62 17.64
C ALA A 205 -2.46 -15.83 18.93
N LYS A 206 -1.48 -15.75 19.84
CA LYS A 206 -1.49 -14.76 20.93
C LYS A 206 -0.77 -13.49 20.50
N ALA A 207 -1.08 -12.38 21.16
CA ALA A 207 -0.41 -11.11 20.91
C ALA A 207 1.06 -11.19 21.36
N THR A 208 1.96 -10.71 20.49
CA THR A 208 3.40 -10.81 20.70
C THR A 208 3.81 -10.22 22.06
N PRO A 209 4.67 -10.89 22.84
CA PRO A 209 5.12 -10.39 24.13
C PRO A 209 5.86 -9.05 24.04
N TYR A 210 5.72 -8.21 25.06
CA TYR A 210 6.42 -6.92 25.14
C TYR A 210 7.95 -7.08 25.03
N GLY A 211 8.50 -8.17 25.59
CA GLY A 211 9.93 -8.48 25.51
C GLY A 211 10.51 -8.62 24.10
N CYS A 212 9.68 -8.90 23.11
CA CYS A 212 10.10 -8.94 21.70
C CYS A 212 10.29 -7.53 21.13
N VAL A 213 9.64 -6.50 21.69
CA VAL A 213 9.77 -5.10 21.24
C VAL A 213 11.19 -4.60 21.47
N LEU A 214 11.84 -5.04 22.55
CA LEU A 214 13.21 -4.64 22.89
C LEU A 214 14.27 -5.21 21.94
N ASP A 215 13.91 -6.20 21.11
CA ASP A 215 14.81 -6.75 20.09
C ASP A 215 14.83 -5.89 18.81
N LEU A 216 13.91 -4.93 18.68
CA LEU A 216 13.82 -4.02 17.55
C LEU A 216 14.85 -2.89 17.66
N ASN A 217 15.37 -2.49 16.50
CA ASN A 217 16.30 -1.37 16.45
C ASN A 217 15.52 -0.05 16.54
N SER A 218 15.89 0.80 17.50
CA SER A 218 15.28 2.13 17.64
C SER A 218 15.69 3.09 16.53
N ASN A 219 16.86 2.87 15.91
CA ASN A 219 17.48 3.77 14.93
C ASN A 219 17.56 5.23 15.43
N ARG A 220 17.61 5.42 16.75
CA ARG A 220 17.60 6.73 17.40
C ARG A 220 18.69 7.69 16.88
N HIS A 221 19.83 7.16 16.45
CA HIS A 221 20.96 7.94 15.92
C HIS A 221 20.68 8.59 14.56
N TYR A 222 19.70 8.10 13.79
CA TYR A 222 19.26 8.73 12.54
C TYR A 222 18.24 9.87 12.75
N LEU A 223 17.68 9.99 13.96
CA LEU A 223 16.69 11.02 14.25
C LEU A 223 17.35 12.35 14.58
N LYS A 224 16.80 13.44 14.03
CA LYS A 224 17.27 14.80 14.29
C LYS A 224 17.20 15.12 15.79
N ARG A 225 18.26 15.76 16.32
CA ARG A 225 18.33 16.15 17.75
C ARG A 225 17.16 17.01 18.20
N SER A 226 16.62 17.88 17.33
CA SER A 226 15.44 18.70 17.62
C SER A 226 14.18 17.85 17.81
N ALA A 227 13.96 16.85 16.96
CA ALA A 227 12.84 15.93 17.05
C ALA A 227 12.89 15.11 18.36
N ILE A 228 14.08 14.62 18.75
CA ILE A 228 14.26 13.91 20.02
C ILE A 228 13.94 14.83 21.21
N LYS A 229 14.37 16.09 21.18
CA LYS A 229 14.07 17.07 22.25
C LYS A 229 12.57 17.36 22.38
N GLN A 230 11.86 17.53 21.26
CA GLN A 230 10.41 17.71 21.25
C GLN A 230 9.70 16.47 21.80
N GLN A 231 10.12 15.27 21.39
CA GLN A 231 9.60 14.02 21.94
C GLN A 231 9.86 13.88 23.44
N GLN A 232 11.05 14.24 23.92
CA GLN A 232 11.40 14.23 25.34
C GLN A 232 10.48 15.14 26.17
N ALA A 233 10.23 16.36 25.70
CA ALA A 233 9.34 17.30 26.38
C ALA A 233 7.91 16.76 26.46
N ALA A 234 7.36 16.29 25.33
CA ALA A 234 6.02 15.71 25.27
C ALA A 234 5.87 14.46 26.15
N LEU A 235 6.85 13.54 26.10
CA LEU A 235 6.80 12.29 26.88
C LEU A 235 6.93 12.54 28.38
N LYS A 236 7.68 13.57 28.80
CA LYS A 236 7.76 13.95 30.21
C LYS A 236 6.37 14.28 30.77
N GLU A 237 5.61 15.13 30.09
CA GLU A 237 4.24 15.48 30.49
C GLU A 237 3.28 14.28 30.43
N VAL A 238 3.42 13.41 29.41
CA VAL A 238 2.61 12.19 29.29
C VAL A 238 2.88 11.24 30.47
N LEU A 239 4.13 11.05 30.87
CA LEU A 239 4.52 10.12 31.94
C LEU A 239 4.05 10.58 33.32
N GLU A 240 3.93 11.89 33.56
CA GLU A 240 3.35 12.44 34.79
C GLU A 240 1.88 12.01 34.98
N LEU A 241 1.18 11.72 33.88
CA LEU A 241 -0.21 11.27 33.88
C LEU A 241 -0.36 9.73 33.94
N VAL A 242 0.74 8.99 33.81
CA VAL A 242 0.77 7.53 33.95
C VAL A 242 0.87 7.18 35.44
N PRO A 243 0.12 6.17 35.93
CA PRO A 243 0.23 5.70 37.31
C PRO A 243 1.67 5.32 37.68
N GLU A 244 2.11 5.67 38.88
CA GLU A 244 3.49 5.50 39.33
C GLU A 244 3.99 4.05 39.20
N ALA A 245 3.15 3.07 39.56
CA ALA A 245 3.48 1.64 39.45
C ALA A 245 3.75 1.14 38.01
N ALA A 246 3.27 1.86 36.99
CA ALA A 246 3.47 1.51 35.59
C ALA A 246 4.42 2.48 34.86
N ARG A 247 4.91 3.51 35.54
CA ARG A 247 5.70 4.58 34.92
C ARG A 247 7.10 4.05 34.55
N VAL A 248 7.52 4.36 33.33
CA VAL A 248 8.85 4.04 32.82
C VAL A 248 9.76 5.28 32.86
N SER A 249 11.07 5.09 32.78
CA SER A 249 12.00 6.22 32.71
C SER A 249 11.79 7.04 31.44
N LEU A 250 12.07 8.34 31.47
CA LEU A 250 11.98 9.19 30.28
C LEU A 250 12.88 8.68 29.14
N SER A 251 14.07 8.16 29.47
CA SER A 251 14.98 7.59 28.47
C SER A 251 14.37 6.37 27.79
N GLU A 252 13.72 5.49 28.56
CA GLU A 252 13.04 4.32 28.03
C GLU A 252 11.84 4.71 27.16
N ALA A 253 11.02 5.68 27.60
CA ALA A 253 9.89 6.16 26.81
C ALA A 253 10.31 6.73 25.44
N VAL A 254 11.42 7.47 25.39
CA VAL A 254 11.99 7.99 24.14
C VAL A 254 12.49 6.84 23.27
N GLU A 255 13.13 5.83 23.86
CA GLU A 255 13.58 4.65 23.13
C GLU A 255 12.38 3.90 22.50
N LEU A 256 11.30 3.70 23.25
CA LEU A 256 10.06 3.08 22.76
C LEU A 256 9.42 3.91 21.64
N ALA A 257 9.44 5.24 21.74
CA ALA A 257 8.97 6.12 20.67
C ALA A 257 9.78 5.92 19.39
N CYS A 258 11.12 5.87 19.50
CA CYS A 258 12.01 5.64 18.36
C CYS A 258 11.80 4.25 17.74
N ILE A 259 11.70 3.20 18.57
CA ILE A 259 11.35 1.84 18.13
C ILE A 259 10.02 1.86 17.37
N PHE A 260 9.00 2.52 17.91
CA PHE A 260 7.70 2.58 17.26
C PHE A 260 7.77 3.29 15.90
N THR A 261 8.34 4.48 15.84
CA THR A 261 8.43 5.28 14.60
C THR A 261 9.15 4.50 13.49
N THR A 262 10.23 3.80 13.83
CA THR A 262 11.06 3.07 12.87
C THR A 262 10.48 1.72 12.43
N ASN A 263 9.72 1.02 13.30
CA ASN A 263 9.33 -0.37 13.07
C ASN A 263 7.82 -0.60 12.91
N GLN A 264 7.00 0.44 13.08
CA GLN A 264 5.55 0.31 12.92
C GLN A 264 5.16 -0.15 11.52
N HIS A 265 4.09 -0.93 11.45
CA HIS A 265 3.44 -1.32 10.21
C HIS A 265 2.01 -0.77 10.19
N GLN A 266 1.64 -0.17 9.07
CA GLN A 266 0.25 0.20 8.82
C GLN A 266 -0.49 -1.01 8.26
N ILE A 267 -1.59 -1.38 8.91
CA ILE A 267 -2.41 -2.53 8.53
C ILE A 267 -3.85 -2.08 8.31
N ALA A 268 -4.43 -2.52 7.18
CA ALA A 268 -5.84 -2.34 6.89
C ALA A 268 -6.66 -3.44 7.58
N VAL A 269 -7.64 -3.05 8.40
CA VAL A 269 -8.58 -3.95 9.09
C VAL A 269 -10.00 -3.43 8.86
N GLY A 270 -10.84 -4.25 8.23
CA GLY A 270 -12.26 -3.88 7.98
C GLY A 270 -12.45 -2.58 7.20
N GLY A 271 -11.54 -2.25 6.28
CA GLY A 271 -11.57 -1.00 5.49
C GLY A 271 -11.04 0.24 6.23
N SER A 272 -10.68 0.12 7.51
CA SER A 272 -10.00 1.17 8.29
C SER A 272 -8.52 0.84 8.51
N GLN A 273 -7.75 1.78 9.05
CA GLN A 273 -6.30 1.63 9.22
C GLN A 273 -5.91 1.64 10.69
N MET A 274 -5.00 0.73 11.07
CA MET A 274 -4.33 0.71 12.36
C MET A 274 -2.81 0.75 12.17
N LEU A 275 -2.09 1.10 13.22
CA LEU A 275 -0.62 0.99 13.30
C LEU A 275 -0.28 -0.04 14.35
N GLY A 276 0.60 -0.99 14.03
CA GLY A 276 1.02 -2.03 14.96
C GLY A 276 2.51 -2.30 14.91
N LEU A 277 3.05 -2.75 16.04
CA LEU A 277 4.39 -3.32 16.11
C LEU A 277 4.32 -4.85 16.02
N TYR A 278 5.04 -5.39 15.04
CA TYR A 278 5.13 -6.82 14.74
C TYR A 278 6.60 -7.21 14.81
N PRO A 279 7.18 -7.37 16.03
CA PRO A 279 8.59 -7.61 16.21
C PRO A 279 9.16 -8.75 15.36
N PHE A 280 8.51 -9.92 15.32
CA PHE A 280 9.01 -11.06 14.55
C PHE A 280 9.07 -10.71 13.05
N SER A 281 7.99 -10.17 12.51
CA SER A 281 7.89 -9.78 11.10
C SER A 281 8.93 -8.73 10.72
N ALA A 282 9.09 -7.69 11.55
CA ALA A 282 10.04 -6.61 11.33
C ALA A 282 11.51 -7.07 11.39
N LEU A 283 11.81 -8.14 12.14
CA LEU A 283 13.17 -8.64 12.32
C LEU A 283 13.62 -9.63 11.25
N TYR A 284 12.71 -10.42 10.68
CA TYR A 284 13.08 -11.54 9.80
C TYR A 284 12.67 -11.36 8.34
N PHE A 285 11.74 -10.45 8.03
CA PHE A 285 11.27 -10.23 6.65
C PHE A 285 11.76 -8.89 6.14
N ALA A 286 12.96 -8.89 5.55
CA ALA A 286 13.60 -7.71 5.00
C ALA A 286 12.88 -7.18 3.76
N HIS A 287 13.18 -5.92 3.42
CA HIS A 287 12.68 -5.30 2.20
C HIS A 287 13.33 -5.87 0.93
N SER A 288 12.52 -6.09 -0.11
CA SER A 288 12.96 -6.16 -1.50
C SER A 288 12.04 -5.34 -2.39
N CYS A 289 12.62 -4.66 -3.38
CA CYS A 289 11.89 -4.01 -4.47
C CYS A 289 11.37 -5.00 -5.53
N ASN A 290 11.74 -6.28 -5.41
CA ASN A 290 11.14 -7.42 -6.10
C ASN A 290 10.86 -8.50 -5.05
N PRO A 291 9.81 -8.32 -4.22
CA PRO A 291 9.54 -9.22 -3.09
C PRO A 291 8.94 -10.54 -3.57
N ASN A 292 9.15 -11.60 -2.80
CA ASN A 292 8.50 -12.90 -2.98
C ASN A 292 7.42 -13.17 -1.93
N CYS A 293 7.28 -12.31 -0.93
CA CYS A 293 6.22 -12.33 0.06
C CYS A 293 5.45 -11.01 0.14
N VAL A 294 4.25 -11.07 0.69
CA VAL A 294 3.41 -9.93 1.04
C VAL A 294 2.96 -10.05 2.48
N TYR A 295 2.89 -8.94 3.21
CA TYR A 295 2.17 -8.89 4.47
C TYR A 295 0.75 -8.34 4.24
N VAL A 296 -0.25 -8.94 4.88
CA VAL A 296 -1.63 -8.48 4.85
C VAL A 296 -2.23 -8.43 6.24
N GLY A 297 -3.13 -7.47 6.42
CA GLY A 297 -3.98 -7.36 7.58
C GLY A 297 -5.21 -8.21 7.49
N GLU A 298 -5.55 -8.85 8.59
CA GLU A 298 -6.82 -9.53 8.76
C GLU A 298 -7.50 -9.10 10.06
N VAL A 299 -8.72 -9.61 10.26
CA VAL A 299 -9.52 -9.34 11.47
C VAL A 299 -8.70 -9.63 12.73
N GLY A 300 -8.79 -8.76 13.73
CA GLY A 300 -8.04 -8.91 14.98
C GLY A 300 -6.69 -8.19 15.03
N GLY A 301 -6.31 -7.46 13.97
CA GLY A 301 -5.03 -6.75 13.92
C GLY A 301 -3.83 -7.70 13.79
N ALA A 302 -4.05 -8.91 13.28
CA ALA A 302 -3.00 -9.85 12.96
C ALA A 302 -2.41 -9.56 11.58
N MET A 303 -1.08 -9.68 11.48
CA MET A 303 -0.33 -9.67 10.24
C MET A 303 -0.15 -11.11 9.76
N TYR A 304 -0.47 -11.35 8.51
CA TYR A 304 -0.17 -12.60 7.80
C TYR A 304 0.90 -12.32 6.75
N ILE A 305 1.89 -13.18 6.62
CA ILE A 305 2.87 -13.12 5.53
C ILE A 305 2.71 -14.34 4.65
N ARG A 306 2.44 -14.12 3.37
CA ARG A 306 2.27 -15.19 2.36
C ARG A 306 3.23 -14.99 1.20
N THR A 307 3.65 -16.09 0.57
CA THR A 307 4.38 -16.04 -0.69
C THR A 307 3.46 -15.52 -1.81
N ILE A 308 3.99 -14.70 -2.72
CA ILE A 308 3.30 -14.16 -3.90
C ILE A 308 3.91 -14.67 -5.22
N ALA A 309 4.89 -15.55 -5.11
CA ALA A 309 5.54 -16.28 -6.17
C ALA A 309 6.00 -17.63 -5.61
N ASP A 310 6.39 -18.55 -6.49
CA ASP A 310 7.08 -19.76 -6.06
C ASP A 310 8.48 -19.39 -5.53
N VAL A 311 8.88 -20.03 -4.43
CA VAL A 311 10.12 -19.73 -3.71
C VAL A 311 10.88 -21.02 -3.50
N SER A 312 12.09 -21.11 -4.06
CA SER A 312 12.97 -22.26 -3.86
C SER A 312 13.44 -22.38 -2.41
N ALA A 313 13.73 -23.61 -1.97
CA ALA A 313 14.38 -23.87 -0.70
C ALA A 313 15.63 -22.99 -0.51
N ASP A 314 15.86 -22.55 0.73
CA ASP A 314 16.94 -21.65 1.15
C ASP A 314 16.90 -20.22 0.57
N ALA A 315 15.96 -19.90 -0.32
CA ALA A 315 15.79 -18.52 -0.79
C ALA A 315 15.23 -17.63 0.34
N GLU A 316 15.77 -16.40 0.43
CA GLU A 316 15.33 -15.41 1.41
C GLU A 316 13.90 -14.96 1.18
N LEU A 317 13.12 -14.88 2.25
CA LEU A 317 11.74 -14.39 2.24
C LEU A 317 11.75 -12.89 2.48
N THR A 318 11.25 -12.13 1.51
CA THR A 318 11.30 -10.66 1.50
C THR A 318 9.94 -10.07 1.20
N VAL A 319 9.64 -8.93 1.83
CA VAL A 319 8.40 -8.16 1.63
C VAL A 319 8.72 -6.78 1.06
N SER A 320 7.71 -6.01 0.64
CA SER A 320 7.93 -4.59 0.29
C SER A 320 7.53 -3.68 1.45
N TYR A 321 8.35 -2.65 1.74
CA TYR A 321 8.01 -1.56 2.65
C TYR A 321 7.64 -0.26 1.90
N ALA A 322 7.78 -0.27 0.57
CA ALA A 322 7.54 0.87 -0.31
C ALA A 322 6.54 0.49 -1.41
N ASP A 323 5.94 1.50 -2.05
CA ASP A 323 5.17 1.28 -3.28
C ASP A 323 6.13 0.89 -4.42
N LEU A 324 5.84 -0.23 -5.07
CA LEU A 324 6.72 -0.80 -6.10
C LEU A 324 6.62 -0.09 -7.45
N PHE A 325 5.51 0.62 -7.71
CA PHE A 325 5.32 1.41 -8.91
C PHE A 325 5.73 2.87 -8.66
N GLN A 326 6.97 3.07 -8.22
CA GLN A 326 7.58 4.38 -8.04
C GLN A 326 9.02 4.36 -8.57
N PRO A 327 9.60 5.51 -8.96
CA PRO A 327 10.98 5.58 -9.39
C PRO A 327 11.92 5.00 -8.34
N ARG A 328 13.03 4.40 -8.79
CA ARG A 328 14.03 3.76 -7.92
C ARG A 328 14.47 4.70 -6.78
N GLU A 329 14.72 5.94 -7.13
CA GLU A 329 15.22 6.95 -6.20
C GLU A 329 14.19 7.42 -5.20
N GLN A 330 12.93 7.54 -5.63
CA GLN A 330 11.85 7.80 -4.70
C GLN A 330 11.71 6.67 -3.68
N ARG A 331 11.76 5.39 -4.11
CA ARG A 331 11.68 4.26 -3.19
C ARG A 331 12.84 4.23 -2.20
N ARG A 332 14.07 4.45 -2.67
CA ARG A 332 15.26 4.52 -1.81
C ARG A 332 15.18 5.67 -0.82
N ARG A 333 14.75 6.87 -1.26
CA ARG A 333 14.51 8.00 -0.38
C ARG A 333 13.46 7.68 0.68
N ASP A 334 12.32 7.11 0.29
CA ASP A 334 11.23 6.80 1.21
C ASP A 334 11.69 5.77 2.26
N LEU A 335 12.46 4.76 1.85
CA LEU A 335 13.07 3.77 2.76
C LEU A 335 14.14 4.39 3.67
N LEU A 336 14.97 5.29 3.16
CA LEU A 336 15.99 5.96 3.96
C LEU A 336 15.34 6.87 5.02
N LEU A 337 14.30 7.62 4.64
CA LEU A 337 13.57 8.51 5.54
C LEU A 337 12.75 7.76 6.60
N SER A 338 12.14 6.62 6.24
CA SER A 338 11.20 5.90 7.12
C SER A 338 11.81 4.71 7.86
N ARG A 339 12.81 4.05 7.27
CA ARG A 339 13.43 2.80 7.77
C ARG A 339 14.95 2.90 7.93
N HIS A 340 15.57 4.01 7.53
CA HIS A 340 16.98 4.31 7.73
C HIS A 340 17.95 3.32 7.10
N PHE A 341 17.65 2.85 5.89
CA PHE A 341 18.59 2.05 5.10
C PHE A 341 18.48 2.34 3.60
N TRP A 342 19.56 2.05 2.87
CA TRP A 342 19.62 2.11 1.41
C TRP A 342 19.36 0.73 0.80
N CYS A 343 18.39 0.63 -0.12
CA CYS A 343 18.03 -0.65 -0.73
C CYS A 343 19.06 -1.12 -1.76
N LYS A 344 19.58 -2.34 -1.55
CA LYS A 344 20.55 -3.05 -2.41
C LYS A 344 20.02 -4.38 -2.96
N CYS A 345 18.70 -4.55 -3.05
CA CYS A 345 18.11 -5.76 -3.63
C CYS A 345 18.41 -5.86 -5.14
N ARG A 346 18.18 -7.04 -5.74
CA ARG A 346 18.47 -7.31 -7.17
C ARG A 346 17.96 -6.22 -8.13
N ARG A 347 16.72 -5.74 -7.93
CA ARG A 347 16.11 -4.69 -8.79
C ARG A 347 16.80 -3.33 -8.64
N CYS A 348 17.26 -2.98 -7.44
CA CYS A 348 17.95 -1.70 -7.19
C CYS A 348 19.44 -1.74 -7.52
N SER A 349 20.06 -2.92 -7.44
CA SER A 349 21.50 -3.12 -7.70
C SER A 349 21.82 -3.36 -9.18
N GLN A 350 20.82 -3.70 -10.00
CA GLN A 350 20.98 -3.78 -11.45
C GLN A 350 21.15 -2.38 -12.05
N ALA A 351 22.01 -2.24 -13.05
CA ALA A 351 22.16 -0.99 -13.80
C ALA A 351 20.79 -0.49 -14.31
N LEU A 352 20.51 0.80 -14.17
CA LEU A 352 19.20 1.40 -14.47
C LEU A 352 18.80 1.13 -15.93
N SER A 353 19.74 1.22 -16.87
CA SER A 353 19.56 0.88 -18.29
C SER A 353 19.08 -0.55 -18.55
N GLN A 354 19.34 -1.49 -17.65
CA GLN A 354 18.90 -2.88 -17.75
C GLN A 354 17.69 -3.19 -16.85
N SER A 355 17.37 -2.29 -15.91
CA SER A 355 16.26 -2.42 -14.98
C SER A 355 14.96 -1.95 -15.61
N VAL A 356 13.83 -2.55 -15.22
CA VAL A 356 12.48 -2.04 -15.54
C VAL A 356 12.26 -0.62 -15.00
N ASP A 357 13.01 -0.21 -13.97
CA ASP A 357 12.94 1.13 -13.37
C ASP A 357 13.20 2.25 -14.38
N ARG A 358 13.97 2.01 -15.46
CA ARG A 358 14.17 3.02 -16.51
C ARG A 358 12.88 3.47 -17.18
N LEU A 359 11.86 2.62 -17.22
CA LEU A 359 10.57 2.95 -17.81
C LEU A 359 9.72 3.82 -16.88
N MET A 360 9.91 3.67 -15.56
CA MET A 360 9.21 4.44 -14.53
C MET A 360 9.78 5.84 -14.34
N ASP A 361 11.07 6.03 -14.65
CA ASP A 361 11.77 7.31 -14.57
C ASP A 361 11.98 7.97 -15.95
N GLY A 362 11.89 7.17 -17.02
CA GLY A 362 12.34 7.54 -18.35
C GLY A 362 11.50 8.64 -19.01
N ILE A 363 12.22 9.57 -19.62
CA ILE A 363 11.68 10.54 -20.58
C ILE A 363 11.74 9.90 -21.96
N GLN A 364 10.66 9.98 -22.71
CA GLN A 364 10.58 9.39 -24.04
C GLN A 364 11.50 10.14 -25.01
N CYS A 365 12.29 9.40 -25.79
CA CYS A 365 13.17 10.01 -26.79
C CYS A 365 12.37 10.77 -27.86
N THR A 366 12.75 12.02 -28.10
CA THR A 366 12.13 12.89 -29.12
C THR A 366 12.52 12.53 -30.54
N SER A 367 13.64 11.83 -30.75
CA SER A 367 14.12 11.43 -32.08
C SER A 367 13.42 10.15 -32.59
N CYS A 368 13.35 9.09 -31.77
CA CYS A 368 12.80 7.81 -32.21
C CYS A 368 11.41 7.48 -31.65
N HIS A 369 10.97 8.17 -30.59
CA HIS A 369 9.71 7.89 -29.87
C HIS A 369 9.52 6.44 -29.40
N ARG A 370 10.62 5.68 -29.30
CA ARG A 370 10.62 4.28 -28.84
C ARG A 370 11.45 4.10 -27.58
N GLY A 371 12.71 4.53 -27.61
CA GLY A 371 13.60 4.45 -26.46
C GLY A 371 13.32 5.52 -25.41
N VAL A 372 13.83 5.27 -24.20
CA VAL A 372 13.82 6.21 -23.09
C VAL A 372 15.19 6.83 -22.85
N MET A 373 15.20 8.04 -22.32
CA MET A 373 16.35 8.78 -21.83
C MET A 373 16.25 8.80 -20.31
N ILE A 374 17.33 8.42 -19.63
CA ILE A 374 17.40 8.42 -18.16
C ILE A 374 18.52 9.35 -17.70
N PHE A 375 18.30 9.97 -16.54
CA PHE A 375 19.36 10.66 -15.81
C PHE A 375 20.20 9.63 -15.04
N GLU A 376 21.49 9.93 -14.82
CA GLU A 376 22.47 9.02 -14.21
C GLU A 376 22.01 8.42 -12.86
N GLU A 377 22.58 7.25 -12.53
CA GLU A 377 22.31 6.55 -11.28
C GLU A 377 22.79 7.37 -10.07
N THR A 378 21.95 7.47 -9.05
CA THR A 378 22.36 8.05 -7.77
C THR A 378 23.45 7.21 -7.11
N LYS A 379 24.42 7.92 -6.54
CA LYS A 379 25.41 7.35 -5.64
C LYS A 379 24.70 6.92 -4.35
N GLU A 380 25.20 5.87 -3.70
CA GLU A 380 24.68 5.43 -2.41
C GLU A 380 24.81 6.56 -1.39
N VAL A 381 23.68 7.01 -0.85
CA VAL A 381 23.64 8.03 0.19
C VAL A 381 23.52 7.35 1.55
N GLN A 382 24.42 7.67 2.47
CA GLN A 382 24.46 7.04 3.80
C GLN A 382 23.71 7.87 4.85
N ASP A 383 23.59 9.19 4.67
CA ASP A 383 22.87 10.10 5.57
C ASP A 383 21.71 10.83 4.87
N ILE A 384 20.56 10.91 5.55
CA ILE A 384 19.42 11.74 5.16
C ILE A 384 19.82 13.20 4.98
N ASN A 385 20.80 13.70 5.75
CA ASN A 385 21.26 15.07 5.65
C ASN A 385 22.00 15.35 4.33
N GLU A 386 22.77 14.39 3.81
CA GLU A 386 23.42 14.46 2.49
C GLU A 386 22.35 14.59 1.40
N LEU A 387 21.30 13.76 1.46
CA LEU A 387 20.18 13.80 0.51
C LEU A 387 19.46 15.16 0.46
N MET A 388 19.44 15.91 1.56
CA MET A 388 18.76 17.22 1.66
C MET A 388 19.67 18.40 1.28
N THR A 389 21.00 18.24 1.29
CA THR A 389 21.96 19.30 0.96
C THR A 389 22.33 19.32 -0.53
N ASP A 390 22.11 18.22 -1.25
CA ASP A 390 22.55 18.05 -2.64
C ASP A 390 21.72 18.80 -3.70
N ILE A 391 20.56 19.39 -3.38
CA ILE A 391 19.68 19.99 -4.40
C ILE A 391 20.38 21.12 -5.18
N SER A 392 21.16 21.97 -4.51
CA SER A 392 21.91 23.05 -5.17
C SER A 392 23.25 22.60 -5.78
N ALA A 393 23.82 21.49 -5.28
CA ALA A 393 25.04 20.91 -5.84
C ALA A 393 24.76 20.14 -7.15
N LEU A 394 23.55 19.57 -7.25
CA LEU A 394 23.10 18.80 -8.39
C LEU A 394 23.03 19.63 -9.69
N ASP A 395 22.60 20.90 -9.60
CA ASP A 395 22.54 21.79 -10.77
C ASP A 395 23.94 22.04 -11.38
N GLN A 396 25.01 22.00 -10.58
CA GLN A 396 26.40 22.11 -11.07
C GLN A 396 26.95 20.78 -11.59
N GLU A 397 26.61 19.64 -10.95
CA GLU A 397 27.06 18.30 -11.38
C GLU A 397 26.42 17.85 -12.71
N ILE A 398 25.29 18.44 -13.09
CA ILE A 398 24.52 18.10 -14.29
C ILE A 398 24.98 18.87 -15.55
N GLN A 399 25.61 20.03 -15.39
CA GLN A 399 26.00 20.87 -16.53
C GLN A 399 26.99 20.14 -17.45
N GLY A 400 26.71 20.17 -18.76
CA GLY A 400 27.55 19.54 -19.78
C GLY A 400 27.46 18.02 -19.86
N LYS A 401 26.60 17.36 -19.07
CA LYS A 401 26.32 15.93 -19.20
C LYS A 401 25.23 15.67 -20.23
N PHE A 402 25.37 14.55 -20.93
CA PHE A 402 24.40 14.09 -21.93
C PHE A 402 23.85 12.72 -21.54
N ALA A 403 22.53 12.56 -21.70
CA ALA A 403 21.88 11.27 -21.66
C ALA A 403 21.75 10.73 -23.09
N GLU A 404 21.88 9.40 -23.24
CA GLU A 404 21.81 8.72 -24.52
C GLU A 404 20.57 7.81 -24.61
N CYS A 405 19.94 7.78 -25.78
CA CYS A 405 18.80 6.92 -26.05
C CYS A 405 19.23 5.46 -26.23
N GLU A 406 18.65 4.56 -25.44
CA GLU A 406 18.92 3.12 -25.55
C GLU A 406 18.56 2.50 -26.92
N SER A 407 17.67 3.13 -27.69
CA SER A 407 17.18 2.57 -28.96
C SER A 407 17.84 3.16 -30.21
N CYS A 408 18.24 4.43 -30.17
CA CYS A 408 18.75 5.11 -31.37
C CYS A 408 20.02 5.95 -31.13
N ALA A 409 20.61 5.86 -29.93
CA ALA A 409 21.82 6.59 -29.54
C ALA A 409 21.75 8.13 -29.66
N ALA A 410 20.54 8.69 -29.82
CA ALA A 410 20.35 10.14 -29.79
C ALA A 410 20.75 10.68 -28.42
N GLN A 411 21.38 11.85 -28.39
CA GLN A 411 21.85 12.49 -27.15
C GLN A 411 21.00 13.72 -26.82
N ILE A 412 20.77 13.94 -25.54
CA ILE A 412 20.11 15.14 -25.01
C ILE A 412 20.87 15.63 -23.78
N GLU A 413 20.98 16.94 -23.63
CA GLU A 413 21.55 17.51 -22.42
C GLU A 413 20.69 17.16 -21.20
N VAL A 414 21.34 16.77 -20.11
CA VAL A 414 20.63 16.35 -18.90
C VAL A 414 19.83 17.50 -18.27
N THR A 415 20.28 18.74 -18.41
CA THR A 415 19.55 19.94 -17.95
C THR A 415 18.14 19.99 -18.54
N HIS A 416 17.97 19.70 -19.83
CA HIS A 416 16.66 19.62 -20.48
C HIS A 416 15.79 18.49 -19.91
N LEU A 417 16.38 17.33 -19.57
CA LEU A 417 15.64 16.25 -18.92
C LEU A 417 15.13 16.67 -17.55
N VAL A 418 15.97 17.34 -16.77
CA VAL A 418 15.59 17.87 -15.45
C VAL A 418 14.48 18.90 -15.56
N ASP A 419 14.53 19.79 -16.56
CA ASP A 419 13.47 20.79 -16.78
C ASP A 419 12.12 20.14 -17.11
N VAL A 420 12.12 19.09 -17.94
CA VAL A 420 10.92 18.29 -18.22
C VAL A 420 10.35 17.67 -16.95
N LEU A 421 11.21 17.08 -16.09
CA LEU A 421 10.78 16.51 -14.82
C LEU A 421 10.25 17.58 -13.85
N LYS A 422 10.94 18.72 -13.73
CA LYS A 422 10.50 19.86 -12.88
C LYS A 422 9.13 20.38 -13.32
N ALA A 423 8.89 20.49 -14.63
CA ALA A 423 7.59 20.87 -15.18
C ALA A 423 6.51 19.84 -14.84
N ALA A 424 6.79 18.54 -15.06
CA ALA A 424 5.86 17.46 -14.74
C ALA A 424 5.49 17.43 -13.24
N ILE A 425 6.48 17.56 -12.35
CA ILE A 425 6.26 17.62 -10.90
C ILE A 425 5.35 18.79 -10.53
N THR A 426 5.59 19.96 -11.12
CA THR A 426 4.82 21.18 -10.86
C THR A 426 3.36 21.02 -11.29
N ASP A 427 3.12 20.55 -12.52
CA ASP A 427 1.78 20.33 -13.03
C ASP A 427 1.02 19.27 -12.20
N TYR A 428 1.68 18.16 -11.87
CA TYR A 428 1.08 17.09 -11.06
C TYR A 428 0.75 17.57 -9.64
N SER A 429 1.65 18.31 -9.01
CA SER A 429 1.43 18.85 -7.66
C SER A 429 0.29 19.86 -7.62
N ALA A 430 0.15 20.72 -8.64
CA ALA A 430 -0.99 21.63 -8.76
C ALA A 430 -2.32 20.88 -8.84
N ALA A 431 -2.38 19.76 -9.59
CA ALA A 431 -3.57 18.91 -9.68
C ALA A 431 -3.89 18.23 -8.34
N HIS A 432 -2.87 17.70 -7.66
CA HIS A 432 -3.03 17.06 -6.36
C HIS A 432 -3.51 18.04 -5.28
N MET A 433 -3.02 19.29 -5.30
CA MET A 433 -3.52 20.35 -4.40
C MET A 433 -5.01 20.64 -4.62
N SER A 434 -5.47 20.70 -5.86
CA SER A 434 -6.91 20.87 -6.16
C SER A 434 -7.74 19.69 -5.66
N MET A 435 -7.23 18.46 -5.70
CA MET A 435 -7.90 17.30 -5.09
C MET A 435 -8.01 17.43 -3.56
N GLN A 436 -6.94 17.85 -2.89
CA GLN A 436 -6.93 18.04 -1.43
C GLN A 436 -7.91 19.13 -0.99
N GLN A 437 -8.12 20.15 -1.82
CA GLN A 437 -9.10 21.22 -1.60
C GLN A 437 -10.55 20.82 -1.96
N GLY A 438 -10.79 19.58 -2.40
CA GLY A 438 -12.12 19.10 -2.81
C GLY A 438 -12.60 19.66 -4.16
N GLN A 439 -11.74 20.32 -4.93
CA GLN A 439 -12.07 20.90 -6.24
C GLN A 439 -11.98 19.83 -7.35
N LEU A 440 -12.88 18.84 -7.30
CA LEU A 440 -12.80 17.62 -8.13
C LEU A 440 -12.82 17.90 -9.64
N GLU A 441 -13.68 18.80 -10.10
CA GLU A 441 -13.76 19.15 -11.53
C GLU A 441 -12.48 19.82 -12.03
N ARG A 442 -11.92 20.74 -11.24
CA ARG A 442 -10.65 21.40 -11.57
C ARG A 442 -9.50 20.40 -11.59
N ALA A 443 -9.45 19.52 -10.58
CA ALA A 443 -8.44 18.46 -10.52
C ALA A 443 -8.52 17.53 -11.73
N ARG A 444 -9.73 17.14 -12.17
CA ARG A 444 -9.92 16.35 -13.40
C ARG A 444 -9.30 17.05 -14.60
N VAL A 445 -9.63 18.32 -14.84
CA VAL A 445 -9.12 19.09 -15.97
C VAL A 445 -7.59 19.20 -15.94
N GLN A 446 -7.01 19.45 -14.76
CA GLN A 446 -5.56 19.53 -14.61
C GLN A 446 -4.86 18.19 -14.87
N LEU A 447 -5.43 17.07 -14.40
CA LEU A 447 -4.88 15.73 -14.65
C LEU A 447 -5.03 15.31 -16.11
N GLU A 448 -6.16 15.59 -16.76
CA GLU A 448 -6.34 15.32 -18.19
C GLU A 448 -5.38 16.18 -19.04
N ARG A 449 -5.14 17.43 -18.63
CA ARG A 449 -4.11 18.29 -19.25
C ARG A 449 -2.70 17.74 -19.03
N PHE A 450 -2.42 17.17 -17.86
CA PHE A 450 -1.15 16.51 -17.59
C PHE A 450 -0.93 15.35 -18.57
N VAL A 451 -1.91 14.45 -18.70
CA VAL A 451 -1.85 13.34 -19.68
C VAL A 451 -1.62 13.86 -21.10
N LEU A 452 -2.36 14.89 -21.52
CA LEU A 452 -2.19 15.50 -22.85
C LEU A 452 -0.79 16.09 -23.06
N ASN A 453 -0.24 16.76 -22.05
CA ASN A 453 1.07 17.41 -22.16
C ASN A 453 2.23 16.41 -22.16
N TYR A 454 2.12 15.33 -21.40
CA TYR A 454 3.25 14.44 -21.14
C TYR A 454 3.16 13.08 -21.85
N GLU A 455 1.96 12.54 -22.06
CA GLU A 455 1.77 11.27 -22.76
C GLU A 455 1.43 11.46 -24.23
N ASP A 456 0.40 12.25 -24.56
CA ASP A 456 -0.07 12.39 -25.96
C ASP A 456 1.00 13.06 -26.84
N ARG A 457 1.80 13.96 -26.24
CA ARG A 457 2.97 14.59 -26.87
C ARG A 457 4.24 13.74 -26.79
N ARG A 458 4.16 12.53 -26.22
CA ARG A 458 5.27 11.56 -26.11
C ARG A 458 6.50 12.15 -25.43
N VAL A 459 6.29 12.80 -24.29
CA VAL A 459 7.36 13.41 -23.48
C VAL A 459 7.83 12.43 -22.41
N LEU A 460 6.90 11.78 -21.70
CA LEU A 460 7.21 10.77 -20.70
C LEU A 460 6.96 9.38 -21.27
N SER A 461 7.74 8.39 -20.81
CA SER A 461 7.44 6.97 -21.02
C SER A 461 6.00 6.66 -20.60
N PRO A 462 5.22 5.85 -21.34
CA PRO A 462 3.88 5.45 -20.91
C PRO A 462 3.85 4.79 -19.53
N TYR A 463 4.95 4.15 -19.11
CA TYR A 463 5.09 3.51 -17.80
C TYR A 463 5.63 4.45 -16.72
N ASN A 464 5.84 5.74 -17.04
CA ASN A 464 6.35 6.71 -16.10
C ASN A 464 5.44 6.81 -14.86
N ALA A 465 6.05 6.84 -13.68
CA ALA A 465 5.31 6.82 -12.43
C ALA A 465 4.35 8.00 -12.28
N TYR A 466 4.68 9.20 -12.78
CA TYR A 466 3.78 10.36 -12.73
C TYR A 466 2.53 10.17 -13.58
N LEU A 467 2.62 9.49 -14.73
CA LEU A 467 1.45 9.17 -15.55
C LEU A 467 0.54 8.18 -14.84
N ILE A 468 1.09 7.11 -14.26
CA ILE A 468 0.29 6.16 -13.47
C ILE A 468 -0.35 6.85 -12.26
N ASN A 469 0.41 7.68 -11.54
CA ASN A 469 -0.10 8.47 -10.42
C ASN A 469 -1.20 9.45 -10.87
N ALA A 470 -1.14 9.97 -12.10
CA ALA A 470 -2.20 10.82 -12.67
C ALA A 470 -3.46 10.01 -13.03
N TYR A 471 -3.32 8.84 -13.66
CA TYR A 471 -4.46 7.97 -13.97
C TYR A 471 -5.14 7.43 -12.72
N THR A 472 -4.38 7.01 -11.71
CA THR A 472 -4.94 6.54 -10.44
C THR A 472 -5.73 7.64 -9.72
N ALA A 473 -5.23 8.89 -9.77
CA ALA A 473 -5.97 10.06 -9.32
C ALA A 473 -7.24 10.31 -10.14
N LEU A 474 -7.17 10.21 -11.48
CA LEU A 474 -8.33 10.34 -12.37
C LEU A 474 -9.41 9.29 -12.11
N ILE A 475 -9.04 8.02 -11.85
CA ILE A 475 -10.00 6.97 -11.49
C ILE A 475 -10.81 7.40 -10.27
N ARG A 476 -10.13 7.89 -9.22
CA ARG A 476 -10.77 8.36 -7.99
C ARG A 476 -11.68 9.55 -8.25
N VAL A 477 -11.19 10.57 -8.95
CA VAL A 477 -11.94 11.79 -9.25
C VAL A 477 -13.17 11.49 -10.11
N CYS A 478 -13.02 10.72 -11.20
CA CYS A 478 -14.14 10.33 -12.06
C CYS A 478 -15.17 9.48 -11.33
N THR A 479 -14.74 8.57 -10.44
CA THR A 479 -15.67 7.78 -9.61
C THR A 479 -16.48 8.69 -8.68
N GLN A 480 -15.86 9.69 -8.06
CA GLN A 480 -16.55 10.66 -7.20
C GLN A 480 -17.50 11.59 -7.97
N LEU A 481 -17.15 11.94 -9.21
CA LEU A 481 -18.00 12.70 -10.13
C LEU A 481 -19.07 11.83 -10.83
N ASN A 482 -19.17 10.54 -10.48
CA ASN A 482 -20.09 9.57 -11.07
C ASN A 482 -19.89 9.34 -12.60
N ASP A 483 -18.69 9.63 -13.11
CA ASP A 483 -18.27 9.39 -14.48
C ASP A 483 -17.57 8.03 -14.62
N VAL A 484 -18.39 6.98 -14.50
CA VAL A 484 -17.91 5.59 -14.47
C VAL A 484 -17.25 5.18 -15.80
N ASP A 485 -17.70 5.72 -16.93
CA ASP A 485 -17.14 5.36 -18.24
C ASP A 485 -15.69 5.86 -18.42
N ARG A 486 -15.36 7.05 -17.90
CA ARG A 486 -13.96 7.52 -17.83
C ARG A 486 -13.14 6.72 -16.82
N ALA A 487 -13.71 6.47 -15.64
CA ALA A 487 -13.04 5.70 -14.60
C ALA A 487 -12.63 4.29 -15.08
N ILE A 488 -13.50 3.60 -15.81
CA ILE A 488 -13.19 2.29 -16.43
C ILE A 488 -12.02 2.41 -17.41
N ARG A 489 -12.01 3.44 -18.28
CA ARG A 489 -10.92 3.63 -19.25
C ARG A 489 -9.58 3.86 -18.56
N TYR A 490 -9.53 4.77 -17.60
CA TYR A 490 -8.30 5.05 -16.86
C TYR A 490 -7.83 3.85 -16.03
N ASN A 491 -8.74 3.08 -15.44
CA ASN A 491 -8.37 1.87 -14.69
C ASN A 491 -7.85 0.76 -15.61
N THR A 492 -8.43 0.60 -16.81
CA THR A 492 -7.92 -0.34 -17.82
C THR A 492 -6.44 -0.03 -18.16
N ILE A 493 -6.14 1.26 -18.41
CA ILE A 493 -4.78 1.73 -18.70
C ILE A 493 -3.81 1.41 -17.55
N VAL A 494 -4.22 1.64 -16.30
CA VAL A 494 -3.37 1.36 -15.12
C VAL A 494 -3.08 -0.14 -14.99
N VAL A 495 -4.10 -1.01 -15.15
CA VAL A 495 -3.93 -2.47 -15.06
C VAL A 495 -2.97 -2.96 -16.15
N GLU A 496 -3.16 -2.54 -17.40
CA GLU A 496 -2.29 -2.91 -18.52
C GLU A 496 -0.83 -2.48 -18.28
N ARG A 497 -0.61 -1.25 -17.79
CA ARG A 497 0.75 -0.75 -17.54
C ARG A 497 1.44 -1.39 -16.35
N MET A 498 0.69 -1.75 -15.31
CA MET A 498 1.24 -2.47 -14.15
C MET A 498 1.63 -3.90 -14.48
N LEU A 499 0.89 -4.58 -15.35
CA LEU A 499 1.26 -5.91 -15.87
C LEU A 499 2.56 -5.84 -16.69
N GLY A 500 2.83 -4.67 -17.30
CA GLY A 500 4.03 -4.45 -18.10
C GLY A 500 3.86 -4.97 -19.54
N PRO A 501 4.84 -4.71 -20.42
CA PRO A 501 4.86 -5.29 -21.75
C PRO A 501 5.16 -6.79 -21.67
N ASP A 502 4.62 -7.59 -22.59
CA ASP A 502 4.87 -9.04 -22.72
C ASP A 502 6.35 -9.41 -23.05
N SER A 503 7.26 -8.44 -23.05
CA SER A 503 8.69 -8.64 -23.33
C SER A 503 9.40 -9.37 -22.18
N GLU A 504 10.55 -9.99 -22.46
CA GLU A 504 11.41 -10.75 -21.52
C GLU A 504 11.99 -9.95 -20.33
N LEU A 505 11.62 -8.67 -20.16
CA LEU A 505 11.98 -7.88 -18.99
C LEU A 505 11.11 -8.26 -17.78
N MET A 506 11.73 -8.24 -16.60
CA MET A 506 11.01 -8.38 -15.33
C MET A 506 9.88 -7.33 -15.25
N PRO A 507 8.64 -7.72 -14.88
CA PRO A 507 7.51 -6.79 -14.83
C PRO A 507 7.73 -5.70 -13.76
N PRO A 508 7.09 -4.52 -13.89
CA PRO A 508 7.25 -3.42 -12.94
C PRO A 508 6.89 -3.78 -11.49
N VAL A 509 5.95 -4.71 -11.34
CA VAL A 509 5.49 -5.26 -10.06
C VAL A 509 5.33 -6.78 -10.17
N PRO A 510 5.42 -7.53 -9.05
CA PRO A 510 5.11 -8.96 -9.04
C PRO A 510 3.69 -9.26 -9.54
N ALA A 511 3.49 -10.42 -10.15
CA ALA A 511 2.19 -10.82 -10.73
C ALA A 511 1.03 -10.76 -9.72
N HIS A 512 1.30 -11.11 -8.45
CA HIS A 512 0.33 -11.07 -7.35
C HIS A 512 0.59 -9.87 -6.42
N TYR A 513 0.81 -8.69 -7.01
CA TYR A 513 0.93 -7.43 -6.27
C TYR A 513 -0.44 -6.97 -5.73
N PRO A 514 -0.58 -6.63 -4.43
CA PRO A 514 -1.86 -6.23 -3.85
C PRO A 514 -2.58 -5.09 -4.55
N GLN A 515 -1.90 -3.98 -4.85
CA GLN A 515 -2.52 -2.85 -5.54
C GLN A 515 -3.05 -3.25 -6.92
N LEU A 516 -2.33 -4.10 -7.66
CA LEU A 516 -2.80 -4.60 -8.96
C LEU A 516 -4.10 -5.40 -8.82
N ALA A 517 -4.18 -6.27 -7.80
CA ALA A 517 -5.39 -7.04 -7.50
C ALA A 517 -6.58 -6.12 -7.13
N GLU A 518 -6.34 -5.01 -6.45
CA GLU A 518 -7.39 -4.01 -6.15
C GLU A 518 -7.86 -3.26 -7.39
N TYR A 519 -6.95 -2.87 -8.30
CA TYR A 519 -7.33 -2.23 -9.56
C TYR A 519 -8.15 -3.17 -10.45
N GLN A 520 -7.74 -4.43 -10.56
CA GLN A 520 -8.49 -5.48 -11.28
C GLN A 520 -9.87 -5.71 -10.66
N MET A 521 -9.97 -5.77 -9.33
CA MET A 521 -11.25 -5.92 -8.64
C MET A 521 -12.17 -4.74 -8.93
N SER A 522 -11.67 -3.51 -8.80
CA SER A 522 -12.43 -2.28 -9.05
C SER A 522 -12.88 -2.16 -10.51
N LEU A 523 -12.00 -2.48 -11.47
CA LEU A 523 -12.30 -2.48 -12.90
C LEU A 523 -13.42 -3.47 -13.22
N GLY A 524 -13.30 -4.67 -12.68
CA GLY A 524 -14.27 -5.74 -12.84
C GLY A 524 -15.66 -5.39 -12.31
N ASP A 525 -15.72 -4.85 -11.08
CA ASP A 525 -16.97 -4.41 -10.45
C ASP A 525 -17.63 -3.24 -11.20
N MET A 526 -16.85 -2.22 -11.59
CA MET A 526 -17.36 -1.10 -12.40
C MET A 526 -17.93 -1.58 -13.74
N CYS A 527 -17.22 -2.47 -14.45
CA CYS A 527 -17.69 -3.03 -15.71
C CYS A 527 -18.98 -3.84 -15.53
N LEU A 528 -19.06 -4.67 -14.48
CA LEU A 528 -20.26 -5.46 -14.19
C LEU A 528 -21.48 -4.56 -13.92
N LYS A 529 -21.32 -3.54 -13.08
CA LYS A 529 -22.37 -2.55 -12.79
C LYS A 529 -22.80 -1.80 -14.04
N GLN A 530 -21.85 -1.40 -14.87
CA GLN A 530 -22.13 -0.66 -16.10
C GLN A 530 -22.82 -1.53 -17.16
N ALA A 531 -22.46 -2.81 -17.26
CA ALA A 531 -23.15 -3.77 -18.10
C ALA A 531 -24.62 -3.94 -17.68
N LYS A 532 -24.88 -4.13 -16.37
CA LYS A 532 -26.24 -4.23 -15.82
C LYS A 532 -27.07 -2.99 -16.10
N LYS A 533 -26.50 -1.80 -15.89
CA LYS A 533 -27.16 -0.52 -16.18
C LYS A 533 -27.52 -0.36 -17.66
N LYS A 534 -26.66 -0.85 -18.57
CA LYS A 534 -26.85 -0.75 -20.03
C LYS A 534 -27.59 -1.94 -20.65
N ALA A 535 -27.96 -2.96 -19.87
CA ALA A 535 -28.61 -4.19 -20.34
C ALA A 535 -29.97 -3.95 -21.03
N GLY A 536 -30.68 -2.88 -20.65
CA GLY A 536 -31.95 -2.50 -21.28
C GLY A 536 -31.81 -1.94 -22.70
N ASN A 537 -30.60 -1.51 -23.11
CA ASN A 537 -30.38 -0.94 -24.44
C ASN A 537 -30.27 -2.05 -25.51
N ARG A 538 -31.37 -2.26 -26.24
CA ARG A 538 -31.50 -3.36 -27.21
C ARG A 538 -30.88 -3.07 -28.59
N THR A 539 -30.33 -1.88 -28.82
CA THR A 539 -29.66 -1.53 -30.09
C THR A 539 -28.42 -2.40 -30.34
N PRO A 540 -28.00 -2.62 -31.60
CA PRO A 540 -26.77 -3.35 -31.91
C PRO A 540 -25.53 -2.76 -31.22
N ALA A 541 -25.42 -1.42 -31.21
CA ALA A 541 -24.35 -0.70 -30.51
C ALA A 541 -24.42 -0.91 -28.98
N GLY A 542 -25.60 -0.79 -28.37
CA GLY A 542 -25.81 -1.04 -26.94
C GLY A 542 -25.47 -2.47 -26.52
N ARG A 543 -25.80 -3.47 -27.35
CA ARG A 543 -25.41 -4.87 -27.13
C ARG A 543 -23.91 -5.06 -27.26
N SER A 544 -23.26 -4.44 -28.25
CA SER A 544 -21.80 -4.52 -28.41
C SER A 544 -21.06 -3.97 -27.20
N VAL A 545 -21.49 -2.81 -26.70
CA VAL A 545 -20.95 -2.17 -25.50
C VAL A 545 -21.15 -3.04 -24.26
N SER A 546 -22.36 -3.58 -24.06
CA SER A 546 -22.66 -4.48 -22.93
C SER A 546 -21.81 -5.75 -22.96
N ARG A 547 -21.64 -6.34 -24.16
CA ARG A 547 -20.76 -7.50 -24.36
C ARG A 547 -19.31 -7.18 -23.98
N ARG A 548 -18.80 -6.01 -24.38
CA ARG A 548 -17.44 -5.56 -24.03
C ARG A 548 -17.28 -5.47 -22.51
N TYR A 549 -18.18 -4.78 -21.82
CA TYR A 549 -18.10 -4.69 -20.35
C TYR A 549 -18.22 -6.04 -19.66
N LEU A 550 -19.10 -6.94 -20.12
CA LEU A 550 -19.22 -8.28 -19.52
C LEU A 550 -17.96 -9.13 -19.72
N ARG A 551 -17.29 -9.02 -20.87
CA ARG A 551 -16.00 -9.68 -21.10
C ARG A 551 -14.93 -9.14 -20.17
N GLU A 552 -14.82 -7.81 -20.10
CA GLU A 552 -13.85 -7.13 -19.24
C GLU A 552 -14.09 -7.45 -17.76
N ALA A 553 -15.35 -7.39 -17.32
CA ALA A 553 -15.75 -7.75 -15.96
C ALA A 553 -15.32 -9.18 -15.59
N LYS A 554 -15.58 -10.14 -16.47
CA LYS A 554 -15.19 -11.53 -16.25
C LYS A 554 -13.66 -11.69 -16.14
N ALA A 555 -12.91 -11.16 -17.11
CA ALA A 555 -11.45 -11.29 -17.15
C ALA A 555 -10.78 -10.61 -15.93
N SER A 556 -11.17 -9.37 -15.65
CA SER A 556 -10.62 -8.59 -14.53
C SER A 556 -10.97 -9.22 -13.15
N LEU A 557 -12.21 -9.69 -12.95
CA LEU A 557 -12.60 -10.36 -11.69
C LEU A 557 -11.93 -11.72 -11.52
N GLU A 558 -11.67 -12.46 -12.60
CA GLU A 558 -10.96 -13.74 -12.55
C GLU A 558 -9.50 -13.56 -12.14
N ALA A 559 -8.82 -12.57 -12.72
CA ALA A 559 -7.46 -12.19 -12.32
C ALA A 559 -7.40 -11.70 -10.86
N ALA A 560 -8.34 -10.83 -10.46
CA ALA A 560 -8.43 -10.34 -9.09
C ALA A 560 -8.69 -11.46 -8.08
N TYR A 561 -9.58 -12.41 -8.39
CA TYR A 561 -9.87 -13.56 -7.54
C TYR A 561 -8.62 -14.43 -7.36
N LYS A 562 -7.93 -14.79 -8.46
CA LYS A 562 -6.69 -15.58 -8.40
C LYS A 562 -5.65 -14.92 -7.49
N SER A 563 -5.40 -13.61 -7.68
CA SER A 563 -4.44 -12.87 -6.87
C SER A 563 -4.87 -12.75 -5.40
N ARG A 564 -6.14 -12.46 -5.12
CA ARG A 564 -6.65 -12.34 -3.73
C ARG A 564 -6.59 -13.67 -2.97
N VAL A 565 -6.80 -14.81 -3.64
CA VAL A 565 -6.63 -16.15 -3.02
C VAL A 565 -5.18 -16.36 -2.60
N ILE A 566 -4.21 -15.99 -3.42
CA ILE A 566 -2.77 -16.09 -3.10
C ILE A 566 -2.40 -15.12 -1.97
N ILE A 567 -2.82 -13.87 -2.07
CA ILE A 567 -2.43 -12.79 -1.16
C ILE A 567 -3.08 -12.93 0.23
N HIS A 568 -4.35 -13.32 0.30
CA HIS A 568 -5.13 -13.34 1.53
C HIS A 568 -5.49 -14.77 2.01
N GLY A 569 -5.43 -15.76 1.12
CA GLY A 569 -5.95 -17.10 1.37
C GLY A 569 -7.39 -17.26 0.89
N GLU A 570 -7.76 -18.50 0.54
CA GLU A 570 -9.04 -18.82 -0.10
C GLU A 570 -10.27 -18.44 0.73
N ASN A 571 -10.19 -18.64 2.05
CA ASN A 571 -11.28 -18.38 2.98
C ASN A 571 -11.32 -16.93 3.50
N SER A 572 -10.43 -16.06 3.01
CA SER A 572 -10.41 -14.66 3.44
C SER A 572 -11.67 -13.92 2.97
N PRO A 573 -12.18 -12.93 3.73
CA PRO A 573 -13.33 -12.12 3.31
C PRO A 573 -13.15 -11.48 1.93
N ARG A 574 -11.91 -11.07 1.60
CA ARG A 574 -11.56 -10.46 0.32
C ARG A 574 -11.61 -11.44 -0.85
N ALA A 575 -11.16 -12.69 -0.65
CA ALA A 575 -11.25 -13.73 -1.67
C ALA A 575 -12.69 -14.20 -1.89
N VAL A 576 -13.47 -14.34 -0.80
CA VAL A 576 -14.90 -14.68 -0.87
C VAL A 576 -15.70 -13.61 -1.61
N GLU A 577 -15.43 -12.33 -1.35
CA GLU A 577 -16.05 -11.21 -2.09
C GLU A 577 -15.74 -11.29 -3.59
N ALA A 578 -14.49 -11.51 -3.96
CA ALA A 578 -14.07 -11.62 -5.35
C ALA A 578 -14.71 -12.83 -6.05
N ARG A 579 -14.80 -13.98 -5.37
CA ARG A 579 -15.51 -15.17 -5.87
C ARG A 579 -16.98 -14.86 -6.19
N ARG A 580 -17.69 -14.23 -5.25
CA ARG A 580 -19.10 -13.86 -5.42
C ARG A 580 -19.31 -12.94 -6.62
N LEU A 581 -18.48 -11.91 -6.80
CA LEU A 581 -18.59 -11.01 -7.95
C LEU A 581 -18.25 -11.73 -9.25
N LEU A 582 -17.23 -12.58 -9.26
CA LEU A 582 -16.85 -13.37 -10.43
C LEU A 582 -18.00 -14.30 -10.88
N GLU A 583 -18.64 -14.99 -9.94
CA GLU A 583 -19.83 -15.82 -10.21
C GLU A 583 -20.98 -15.00 -10.80
N SER A 584 -21.24 -13.81 -10.24
CA SER A 584 -22.23 -12.90 -10.82
C SER A 584 -21.85 -12.48 -12.24
N ALA A 585 -20.59 -12.18 -12.51
CA ALA A 585 -20.14 -11.77 -13.84
C ALA A 585 -20.23 -12.92 -14.86
N LYS A 586 -19.87 -14.15 -14.46
CA LYS A 586 -20.02 -15.36 -15.29
C LYS A 586 -21.48 -15.60 -15.66
N LYS A 587 -22.38 -15.55 -14.68
CA LYS A 587 -23.83 -15.70 -14.91
C LYS A 587 -24.37 -14.68 -15.91
N GLU A 588 -24.09 -13.39 -15.69
CA GLU A 588 -24.55 -12.30 -16.57
C GLU A 588 -23.97 -12.43 -17.98
N HIS A 589 -22.71 -12.85 -18.10
CA HIS A 589 -22.07 -13.11 -19.37
C HIS A 589 -22.76 -14.24 -20.14
N ASP A 590 -23.04 -15.36 -19.48
CA ASP A 590 -23.65 -16.53 -20.10
C ASP A 590 -25.10 -16.28 -20.51
N GLU A 591 -25.88 -15.57 -19.67
CA GLU A 591 -27.23 -15.11 -20.00
C GLU A 591 -27.24 -14.18 -21.21
N PHE A 592 -26.28 -13.25 -21.29
CA PHE A 592 -26.11 -12.38 -22.43
C PHE A 592 -25.77 -13.16 -23.71
N VAL A 593 -24.87 -14.14 -23.62
CA VAL A 593 -24.50 -15.00 -24.75
C VAL A 593 -25.73 -15.77 -25.24
N LYS A 594 -26.46 -16.47 -24.35
CA LYS A 594 -27.69 -17.21 -24.67
C LYS A 594 -28.75 -16.34 -25.35
N ALA A 595 -29.02 -15.15 -24.80
CA ALA A 595 -30.00 -14.22 -25.36
C ALA A 595 -29.60 -13.68 -26.75
N THR A 596 -28.31 -13.71 -27.11
CA THR A 596 -27.82 -13.33 -28.44
C THR A 596 -27.73 -14.49 -29.42
N THR A 597 -27.57 -15.73 -28.96
CA THR A 597 -27.56 -16.94 -29.79
C THR A 597 -28.97 -17.41 -30.16
N ASP A 598 -29.93 -17.34 -29.23
CA ASP A 598 -31.32 -17.77 -29.49
C ASP A 598 -32.02 -16.90 -30.55
N LYS A 599 -31.57 -15.66 -30.73
CA LYS A 599 -32.06 -14.74 -31.77
C LYS A 599 -31.47 -15.00 -33.16
N LYS A 600 -30.49 -15.90 -33.30
CA LYS A 600 -29.88 -16.27 -34.59
C LYS A 600 -30.45 -17.54 -35.22
N LYS A 601 -31.35 -18.28 -34.56
CA LYS A 601 -32.08 -19.39 -35.22
C LYS A 601 -33.11 -18.81 -36.20
N PRO A 602 -33.05 -19.09 -37.52
CA PRO A 602 -34.09 -18.65 -38.43
C PRO A 602 -35.40 -19.36 -38.07
N LYS A 603 -36.51 -18.60 -37.98
CA LYS A 603 -37.86 -19.18 -37.93
C LYS A 603 -38.04 -20.01 -39.22
N LYS A 604 -38.26 -21.31 -39.06
CA LYS A 604 -38.72 -22.20 -40.15
C LYS A 604 -40.05 -21.60 -40.66
N PRO A 605 -40.22 -21.33 -41.96
CA PRO A 605 -41.51 -20.82 -42.44
C PRO A 605 -42.57 -21.91 -42.24
N GLU A 606 -43.70 -21.54 -41.64
CA GLU A 606 -44.90 -22.38 -41.57
C GLU A 606 -45.46 -22.61 -43.00
N PRO A 607 -46.03 -23.79 -43.29
CA PRO A 607 -46.62 -24.05 -44.58
C PRO A 607 -47.89 -23.20 -44.76
N VAL A 608 -47.91 -22.38 -45.81
CA VAL A 608 -49.06 -21.56 -46.19
C VAL A 608 -50.20 -22.46 -46.65
N ALA A 609 -51.36 -22.36 -45.98
CA ALA A 609 -52.59 -23.01 -46.40
C ALA A 609 -53.15 -22.36 -47.69
N ALA A 610 -53.63 -23.19 -48.61
CA ALA A 610 -54.19 -22.79 -49.90
C ALA A 610 -55.46 -21.92 -49.76
N PRO A 611 -55.67 -20.91 -50.62
CA PRO A 611 -56.87 -20.09 -50.59
C PRO A 611 -58.06 -20.77 -51.28
N ALA A 612 -59.25 -20.59 -50.70
CA ALA A 612 -60.53 -21.05 -51.22
C ALA A 612 -61.00 -20.23 -52.44
N ALA A 613 -61.73 -20.91 -53.32
CA ALA A 613 -62.24 -20.41 -54.61
C ALA A 613 -63.24 -19.25 -54.48
N ALA A 614 -63.17 -18.31 -55.42
CA ALA A 614 -64.16 -17.26 -55.67
C ALA A 614 -64.93 -17.54 -56.98
N PRO A 615 -66.22 -17.17 -57.09
CA PRO A 615 -67.05 -17.52 -58.24
C PRO A 615 -66.86 -16.54 -59.41
N ALA A 616 -67.03 -17.09 -60.62
CA ALA A 616 -66.82 -16.43 -61.91
C ALA A 616 -67.86 -15.35 -62.24
N PRO A 617 -67.48 -14.36 -63.05
CA PRO A 617 -68.41 -13.70 -63.96
C PRO A 617 -67.97 -13.75 -65.44
N VAL A 618 -68.92 -14.23 -66.25
CA VAL A 618 -69.39 -13.79 -67.58
C VAL A 618 -68.38 -13.27 -68.63
N ALA A 619 -68.45 -13.92 -69.80
CA ALA A 619 -67.66 -13.71 -71.01
C ALA A 619 -68.10 -12.52 -71.90
N ALA A 620 -67.15 -11.93 -72.63
CA ALA A 620 -67.30 -11.30 -73.96
C ALA A 620 -65.89 -11.07 -74.60
N PRO A 621 -65.72 -10.84 -75.92
CA PRO A 621 -65.05 -11.80 -76.79
C PRO A 621 -63.73 -11.33 -77.44
N ALA A 622 -63.14 -12.30 -78.15
CA ALA A 622 -61.84 -12.37 -78.80
C ALA A 622 -61.39 -11.17 -79.67
N THR A 623 -60.09 -10.91 -79.60
CA THR A 623 -59.30 -10.43 -80.74
C THR A 623 -58.01 -11.24 -80.86
N SER A 624 -57.89 -11.89 -82.02
CA SER A 624 -56.70 -12.56 -82.55
C SER A 624 -55.58 -11.57 -82.84
N THR A 625 -54.32 -11.96 -82.64
CA THR A 625 -53.26 -11.69 -83.63
C THR A 625 -52.02 -12.55 -83.36
N SER A 626 -51.48 -13.03 -84.47
CA SER A 626 -50.36 -13.94 -84.66
C SER A 626 -48.99 -13.27 -84.49
N SER A 627 -48.00 -14.09 -84.12
CA SER A 627 -46.58 -14.05 -84.51
C SER A 627 -45.99 -12.78 -85.14
N ALA A 628 -44.98 -12.21 -84.47
CA ALA A 628 -43.59 -12.09 -84.96
C ALA A 628 -42.68 -11.70 -83.79
#